data_AF-A0A7C3ZXD4-F1
#
_entry.id   AF-A0A7C3ZXD4-F1
#
_cell.length_a   1.000
_cell.length_b   1.000
_cell.length_c   1.000
_cell.angle_alpha   90.00
_cell.angle_beta   90.00
_cell.angle_gamma   90.00
#
_symmetry.space_group_name_H-M   'P 1'
#
loop_
_entity.id
_entity.type
_entity.pdbx_description
1 polymer ?
#
loop_
_entity_poly.entity_id
_entity_poly.type
_entity_poly.pdbx_seq_one_letter_code
_entity_poly.pdbx_strand_id
1 'polypeptide(L)'
;MEIQQSSLSQNSLTVASSTLSVLIAELGEECQNVTALIEQLKSPAITGKQQTDILAQLLAAAIHLNVHCNAKFQGLISAELDKLPDDDEDEKAAERYFWQEDLWVETQRL
;
A
#
# COMPACT_ATOMS: atom_id res chain seq x y z
N MET A 1 27.57 7.78 16.39
CA MET A 1 26.84 7.57 15.13
C MET A 1 25.46 7.07 15.55
N GLU A 2 24.53 8.00 15.69
CA GLU A 2 23.17 7.70 16.15
C GLU A 2 22.40 7.10 14.99
N ILE A 3 21.91 5.87 15.18
CA ILE A 3 20.93 5.29 14.27
C ILE A 3 19.63 6.00 14.58
N GLN A 4 19.25 6.91 13.69
CA GLN A 4 17.95 7.57 13.71
C GLN A 4 16.91 6.46 13.47
N GLN A 5 16.30 5.97 14.54
CA GLN A 5 15.10 5.16 14.46
C GLN A 5 14.03 6.06 13.87
N SER A 6 13.81 5.95 12.57
CA SER A 6 12.68 6.54 11.88
C SER A 6 11.43 6.01 12.57
N SER A 7 10.78 6.83 13.38
CA SER A 7 9.45 6.54 13.88
C SER A 7 8.60 6.24 12.66
N LEU A 8 8.16 5.00 12.50
CA LEU A 8 7.04 4.68 11.65
C LEU A 8 5.88 5.46 12.25
N SER A 9 5.64 6.64 11.70
CA SER A 9 4.46 7.44 12.00
C SER A 9 3.30 6.47 11.95
N GLN A 10 2.52 6.41 13.01
CA GLN A 10 1.22 5.74 13.06
C GLN A 10 0.26 6.54 12.15
N ASN A 11 0.61 6.67 10.87
CA ASN A 11 -0.30 7.10 9.84
C ASN A 11 -1.26 5.94 9.68
N SER A 12 -2.42 6.05 10.33
CA SER A 12 -3.52 5.13 10.12
C SER A 12 -3.73 4.97 8.62
N LEU A 13 -3.66 3.73 8.14
CA LEU A 13 -3.95 3.44 6.75
C LEU A 13 -5.34 3.97 6.42
N THR A 14 -5.47 4.68 5.30
CA THR A 14 -6.76 5.15 4.77
C THR A 14 -7.52 3.98 4.14
N VAL A 15 -7.76 2.94 4.93
CA VAL A 15 -8.41 1.69 4.56
C VAL A 15 -9.49 1.43 5.61
N ALA A 16 -10.74 1.30 5.17
CA ALA A 16 -11.89 1.09 6.04
C ALA A 16 -11.91 -0.31 6.65
N SER A 17 -11.41 -1.31 5.92
CA SER A 17 -11.34 -2.69 6.42
C SER A 17 -10.22 -2.85 7.45
N SER A 18 -10.58 -3.06 8.72
CA SER A 18 -9.63 -3.34 9.80
C SER A 18 -8.79 -4.59 9.55
N THR A 19 -9.38 -5.61 8.93
CA THR A 19 -8.65 -6.83 8.54
C THR A 19 -7.61 -6.53 7.46
N LEU A 20 -7.97 -5.76 6.44
CA LEU A 20 -7.02 -5.39 5.39
C LEU A 20 -5.91 -4.49 5.93
N SER A 21 -6.25 -3.57 6.84
CA SER A 21 -5.28 -2.70 7.51
C SER A 21 -4.21 -3.50 8.26
N VAL A 22 -4.61 -4.52 9.04
CA VAL A 22 -3.66 -5.41 9.72
C VAL A 22 -2.81 -6.19 8.72
N LEU A 23 -3.41 -6.76 7.68
CA LEU A 23 -2.66 -7.52 6.67
C LEU A 23 -1.66 -6.65 5.89
N ILE A 24 -1.98 -5.38 5.62
CA ILE A 24 -1.06 -4.42 5.00
C ILE A 24 0.09 -4.09 5.96
N ALA A 25 -0.17 -3.95 7.26
CA ALA A 25 0.87 -3.73 8.25
C ALA A 25 1.83 -4.94 8.33
N GLU A 26 1.30 -6.16 8.42
CA GLU A 26 2.09 -7.41 8.40
C GLU A 26 2.92 -7.53 7.11
N LEU A 27 2.32 -7.23 5.96
CA LEU A 27 3.02 -7.21 4.67
C LEU A 27 4.16 -6.18 4.68
N GLY A 28 3.93 -5.00 5.28
CA GLY A 28 4.93 -3.96 5.45
C GLY A 28 6.12 -4.44 6.27
N GLU A 29 5.88 -5.10 7.40
CA GLU A 29 6.92 -5.67 8.26
C GLU A 29 7.75 -6.73 7.53
N GLU A 30 7.11 -7.64 6.79
CA GLU A 30 7.82 -8.68 6.04
C GLU A 30 8.64 -8.09 4.87
N CYS A 31 8.13 -7.07 4.18
CA CYS A 31 8.88 -6.35 3.15
C CYS A 31 10.12 -5.63 3.72
N GLN A 32 10.04 -5.10 4.94
CA GLN A 32 11.19 -4.51 5.64
C GLN A 32 12.24 -5.59 5.98
N ASN A 33 11.79 -6.77 6.43
CA ASN A 33 12.67 -7.91 6.69
C ASN A 33 13.42 -8.36 5.40
N VAL A 34 12.71 -8.52 4.28
CA VAL A 34 13.32 -8.84 2.98
C VAL A 34 14.36 -7.80 2.58
N THR A 35 14.02 -6.51 2.70
CA THR A 35 14.94 -5.42 2.39
C THR A 35 16.21 -5.50 3.23
N ALA A 36 16.08 -5.72 4.54
CA ALA A 36 17.21 -5.85 5.45
C ALA A 36 18.11 -7.05 5.11
N LEU A 37 17.53 -8.19 4.72
CA LEU A 37 18.29 -9.38 4.31
C LEU A 37 19.06 -9.14 3.00
N ILE A 38 18.44 -8.46 2.04
CA ILE A 38 19.10 -8.06 0.78
C ILE A 38 20.27 -7.11 1.06
N GLU A 39 20.11 -6.14 1.95
CA GLU A 39 21.21 -5.24 2.33
C GLU A 39 22.35 -5.98 3.03
N GLN A 40 22.04 -6.98 3.87
CA GLN A 40 23.08 -7.83 4.47
C GLN A 40 23.88 -8.62 3.41
N LEU A 41 23.23 -9.11 2.35
CA LEU A 41 23.90 -9.80 1.25
C LEU A 41 24.85 -8.90 0.44
N LYS A 42 24.59 -7.59 0.41
CA LYS A 42 25.46 -6.62 -0.27
C LYS A 42 26.74 -6.29 0.52
N SER A 43 26.81 -6.71 1.79
CA SER A 43 27.97 -6.44 2.63
C SER A 43 29.23 -7.18 2.13
N PRO A 44 30.37 -6.47 1.93
CA PRO A 44 31.57 -7.05 1.32
C PRO A 44 32.33 -8.05 2.21
N ALA A 45 31.88 -8.30 3.44
CA ALA A 45 32.59 -9.11 4.43
C ALA A 45 31.73 -10.18 5.12
N ILE A 46 30.81 -10.82 4.39
CA ILE A 46 30.04 -11.96 4.92
C ILE A 46 30.81 -13.28 4.76
N THR A 47 30.80 -14.09 5.82
CA THR A 47 31.32 -15.47 5.78
C THR A 47 30.34 -16.38 5.03
N GLY A 48 30.81 -17.54 4.53
CA GLY A 48 29.94 -18.51 3.86
C GLY A 48 28.80 -19.03 4.76
N LYS A 49 29.03 -19.13 6.07
CA LYS A 49 27.99 -19.48 7.04
C LYS A 49 26.92 -18.38 7.13
N GLN A 50 27.34 -17.12 7.32
CA GLN A 50 26.42 -15.98 7.34
C GLN A 50 25.64 -15.87 6.03
N GLN A 51 26.29 -16.06 4.89
CA GLN A 51 25.62 -16.08 3.59
C GLN A 51 24.55 -17.16 3.51
N THR A 52 24.84 -18.37 4.00
CA THR A 52 23.86 -19.48 4.06
C THR A 52 22.67 -19.11 4.94
N ASP A 53 22.93 -18.56 6.13
CA ASP A 53 21.89 -18.18 7.09
C ASP A 53 21.01 -17.04 6.54
N ILE A 54 21.59 -16.05 5.85
CA ILE A 54 20.86 -14.95 5.22
C ILE A 54 20.00 -15.46 4.06
N LEU A 55 20.55 -16.34 3.20
CA LEU A 55 19.81 -16.92 2.09
C LEU A 55 18.65 -17.82 2.56
N ALA A 56 18.84 -18.60 3.63
CA ALA A 56 17.79 -19.41 4.21
C ALA A 56 16.64 -18.54 4.76
N GLN A 57 16.97 -17.45 5.45
CA GLN A 57 15.98 -16.49 5.93
C GLN A 57 15.27 -15.77 4.79
N LEU A 58 15.99 -15.37 3.75
CA LEU A 58 15.41 -14.72 2.58
C LEU A 58 14.46 -15.66 1.83
N LEU A 59 14.79 -16.94 1.73
CA LEU A 59 13.89 -17.95 1.17
C LEU A 59 12.62 -18.10 2.01
N ALA A 60 12.75 -18.16 3.34
CA ALA A 60 11.61 -18.24 4.24
C ALA A 60 10.69 -17.01 4.10
N ALA A 61 11.27 -15.80 4.07
CA ALA A 61 10.55 -14.55 3.85
C ALA A 61 9.83 -14.53 2.49
N ALA A 62 10.48 -14.99 1.42
CA ALA A 62 9.87 -15.09 0.10
C ALA A 62 8.67 -16.06 0.05
N ILE A 63 8.78 -17.21 0.72
CA ILE A 63 7.66 -18.15 0.88
C ILE A 63 6.54 -17.51 1.69
N HIS A 64 6.87 -16.81 2.78
CA HIS A 64 5.91 -16.14 3.65
C HIS A 64 5.13 -15.06 2.89
N LEU A 65 5.82 -14.20 2.15
CA LEU A 65 5.20 -13.21 1.27
C LEU A 65 4.27 -13.84 0.23
N ASN A 66 4.65 -14.95 -0.38
CA ASN A 66 3.78 -15.64 -1.33
C ASN A 66 2.48 -16.13 -0.67
N VAL A 67 2.53 -16.58 0.59
CA VAL A 67 1.35 -16.96 1.36
C VAL A 67 0.52 -15.74 1.75
N HIS A 68 1.14 -14.64 2.15
CA HIS A 68 0.43 -13.41 2.58
C HIS A 68 -0.16 -12.61 1.40
N CYS A 69 0.43 -12.65 0.22
CA CYS A 69 -0.03 -11.95 -0.99
C CYS A 69 -0.96 -12.80 -1.87
N ASN A 70 -1.66 -13.77 -1.28
CA ASN A 70 -2.51 -14.72 -1.99
C ASN A 70 -3.83 -14.09 -2.50
N ALA A 71 -4.65 -14.90 -3.17
CA ALA A 71 -5.93 -14.47 -3.75
C ALA A 71 -6.90 -13.82 -2.72
N LYS A 72 -6.86 -14.23 -1.44
CA LYS A 72 -7.69 -13.63 -0.39
C LYS A 72 -7.25 -12.19 -0.12
N PHE A 73 -5.95 -11.96 0.04
CA PHE A 73 -5.40 -10.62 0.24
C PHE A 73 -5.69 -9.71 -0.96
N GLN A 74 -5.47 -10.22 -2.18
CA GLN A 74 -5.78 -9.50 -3.42
C GLN A 74 -7.27 -9.14 -3.52
N GLY A 75 -8.17 -10.06 -3.14
CA GLY A 75 -9.61 -9.81 -3.11
C GLY A 75 -10.03 -8.74 -2.11
N LEU A 76 -9.37 -8.67 -0.94
CA LEU A 76 -9.61 -7.61 0.03
C LEU A 76 -9.19 -6.24 -0.51
N ILE A 77 -8.05 -6.16 -1.20
CA ILE A 77 -7.62 -4.93 -1.88
C ILE A 77 -8.63 -4.53 -2.95
N SER A 78 -9.05 -5.47 -3.82
CA SER A 78 -10.05 -5.21 -4.86
C SER A 78 -11.35 -4.66 -4.27
N ALA A 79 -11.85 -5.29 -3.21
CA ALA A 79 -13.07 -4.84 -2.54
C ALA A 79 -12.93 -3.46 -1.87
N GLU A 80 -11.71 -3.05 -1.54
CA GLU A 80 -11.44 -1.71 -1.04
C GLU A 80 -11.37 -0.69 -2.18
N LEU A 81 -10.75 -1.06 -3.31
CA LEU A 81 -10.72 -0.25 -4.53
C LEU A 81 -12.12 0.04 -5.06
N ASP A 82 -13.02 -0.95 -5.08
CA ASP A 82 -14.41 -0.80 -5.53
C ASP A 82 -15.24 0.19 -4.69
N LYS A 83 -14.75 0.61 -3.52
CA LYS A 83 -15.42 1.60 -2.65
C LYS A 83 -14.88 3.01 -2.82
N LEU A 84 -13.75 3.15 -3.51
CA LEU A 84 -13.20 4.48 -3.78
C LEU A 84 -14.12 5.17 -4.80
N PRO A 85 -14.32 6.50 -4.68
CA PRO A 85 -15.05 7.23 -5.69
C PRO A 85 -14.32 7.11 -7.04
N ASP A 86 -15.09 6.92 -8.12
CA ASP A 86 -14.56 7.12 -9.46
C ASP A 86 -14.34 8.64 -9.61
N ASP A 87 -13.08 9.07 -9.73
CA ASP A 87 -12.68 10.49 -9.87
C ASP A 87 -13.46 11.19 -11.02
N ASP A 88 -13.95 10.41 -12.00
CA ASP A 88 -14.74 10.88 -13.13
C ASP A 88 -16.20 11.24 -12.81
N GLU A 89 -16.81 10.71 -11.75
CA GLU A 89 -18.24 10.98 -11.44
C GLU A 89 -18.44 12.26 -10.64
N ASP A 90 -17.53 12.56 -9.69
CA ASP A 90 -17.60 13.78 -8.88
C ASP A 90 -17.22 15.03 -9.70
N GLU A 91 -16.26 14.91 -10.63
CA GLU A 91 -15.91 16.00 -11.57
C GLU A 91 -17.06 16.26 -12.56
N LYS A 92 -17.67 15.21 -13.13
CA LYS A 92 -18.85 15.35 -14.01
C LYS A 92 -20.08 15.85 -13.27
N ALA A 93 -20.28 15.48 -12.01
CA ALA A 93 -21.36 16.01 -11.19
C ALA A 93 -21.16 17.51 -10.91
N ALA A 94 -19.94 17.91 -10.52
CA ALA A 94 -19.59 19.31 -10.32
C ALA A 94 -19.77 20.14 -11.61
N GLU A 95 -19.31 19.64 -12.76
CA GLU A 95 -19.53 20.27 -14.07
C GLU A 95 -21.03 20.34 -14.42
N ARG A 96 -21.79 19.26 -14.18
CA ARG A 96 -23.21 19.19 -14.51
C ARG A 96 -24.07 20.14 -13.66
N TYR A 97 -23.70 20.37 -12.40
CA TYR A 97 -24.32 21.38 -11.55
C TYR A 97 -23.94 22.80 -11.99
N PHE A 98 -22.66 23.02 -12.31
CA PHE A 98 -22.15 24.31 -12.79
C PHE A 98 -22.86 24.78 -14.08
N TRP A 99 -23.01 23.91 -15.08
CA TRP A 99 -23.72 24.24 -16.32
C TRP A 99 -25.24 24.37 -16.14
N GLN A 100 -25.83 23.78 -15.10
CA GLN A 100 -27.26 23.91 -14.82
C GLN A 100 -27.59 25.31 -14.31
N GLU A 101 -26.74 25.89 -13.46
CA GLU A 101 -26.95 27.23 -12.90
C GLU A 101 -26.82 28.32 -14.00
N ASP A 102 -25.86 28.19 -14.91
CA ASP A 102 -25.71 29.09 -16.06
C ASP A 102 -26.88 28.99 -17.06
N LEU A 103 -27.42 27.80 -17.30
CA LEU A 103 -28.61 27.61 -18.14
C LEU A 103 -29.86 28.27 -17.53
N TRP A 104 -30.04 28.21 -16.21
CA TRP A 104 -31.15 28.87 -15.53
C TRP A 104 -31.07 30.40 -15.63
N VAL A 105 -29.87 30.98 -15.57
CA VAL A 105 -29.63 32.42 -15.72
C VAL A 105 -29.89 32.90 -17.15
N GLU A 106 -29.48 32.14 -18.16
CA GLU A 106 -29.69 32.52 -19.57
C GLU A 106 -31.17 32.43 -19.98
N THR A 107 -31.91 31.44 -19.45
CA THR A 107 -33.35 31.27 -19.75
C THR A 107 -34.22 32.38 -19.13
N GLN A 108 -33.77 33.02 -18.04
CA GLN A 108 -34.44 34.18 -17.42
C GLN A 108 -34.09 35.53 -18.07
N ARG A 109 -33.20 35.52 -19.09
CA ARG A 109 -32.74 36.71 -19.82
C ARG A 109 -33.47 36.94 -21.15
N LEU A 110 -34.41 36.08 -21.50
CA LEU A 110 -35.31 36.16 -22.67
C LEU A 110 -36.74 36.52 -22.22
#